data_AF-A0A6P0XEG7-F1
#
_entry.id   AF-A0A6P0XEG7-F1
#
_cell.length_a   1.000
_cell.length_b   1.000
_cell.length_c   1.000
_cell.angle_alpha   90.00
_cell.angle_beta   90.00
_cell.angle_gamma   90.00
#
_symmetry.space_group_name_H-M   'P 1'
#
loop_
_entity.id
_entity.type
_entity.pdbx_description
1 polymer ?
#
loop_
_entity_poly.entity_id
_entity_poly.type
_entity_poly.pdbx_seq_one_letter_code
_entity_poly.pdbx_strand_id
1 'polypeptide(L)' 'DLFPQYGNISVVSAIAALYHAAEQKKIQKDDLVMIYSHGFSGSSIASIMRWGDVELGLPPATSRGLVEDTKPV' A
#
# COMPACT_ATOMS: atom_id res chain seq x y z
N ASP A 1 -3.18 11.83 -4.05
CA ASP A 1 -4.20 11.83 -3.00
C ASP A 1 -4.92 10.47 -3.05
N LEU A 2 -4.93 9.73 -1.93
CA LEU A 2 -5.52 8.38 -1.82
C LEU A 2 -6.86 8.37 -1.08
N PHE A 3 -7.19 9.45 -0.38
CA PHE A 3 -8.40 9.51 0.44
C PHE A 3 -9.69 9.31 -0.38
N PRO A 4 -9.82 9.81 -1.62
CA PRO A 4 -11.00 9.54 -2.44
C PRO A 4 -11.21 8.06 -2.80
N GLN A 5 -10.15 7.24 -2.80
CA GLN A 5 -10.23 5.82 -3.18
C GLN A 5 -10.51 4.92 -1.98
N TYR A 6 -9.95 5.25 -0.81
CA TYR A 6 -9.97 4.37 0.37
C TYR A 6 -10.82 4.91 1.53
N GLY A 7 -11.08 6.22 1.58
CA GLY A 7 -11.60 6.87 2.79
C GLY A 7 -10.63 6.74 3.98
N ASN A 8 -11.18 6.78 5.20
CA ASN A 8 -10.39 6.59 6.41
C ASN A 8 -10.16 5.09 6.69
N ILE A 9 -8.99 4.59 6.32
CA ILE A 9 -8.52 3.22 6.60
C ILE A 9 -7.60 3.14 7.84
N SER A 10 -7.61 4.16 8.70
CA SER A 10 -6.89 4.21 9.98
C SER A 10 -5.40 3.85 9.82
N VAL A 11 -4.91 2.89 10.60
CA VAL A 11 -3.51 2.42 10.64
C VAL A 11 -2.99 1.89 9.29
N VAL A 12 -3.88 1.52 8.35
CA VAL A 12 -3.49 0.99 7.04
C VAL A 12 -3.13 2.09 6.04
N SER A 13 -3.48 3.35 6.34
CA SER A 13 -3.27 4.50 5.45
C SER A 13 -1.82 4.66 4.97
N ALA A 14 -0.86 4.50 5.87
CA ALA A 14 0.56 4.59 5.54
C ALA A 14 1.03 3.45 4.62
N ILE A 15 0.54 2.23 4.85
CA ILE A 15 0.88 1.06 4.03
C ILE A 15 0.30 1.20 2.62
N ALA A 16 -0.95 1.68 2.50
CA ALA A 16 -1.54 1.98 1.20
C ALA A 16 -0.76 3.07 0.45
N ALA A 17 -0.30 4.11 1.17
CA ALA A 17 0.54 5.15 0.59
C ALA A 17 1.88 4.60 0.04
N LEU A 18 2.55 3.72 0.79
CA LEU A 18 3.77 3.04 0.33
C LEU A 18 3.53 2.17 -0.89
N TYR A 19 2.46 1.37 -0.87
CA TYR A 19 2.07 0.53 -2.00
C TYR A 19 1.92 1.37 -3.28
N HIS A 20 1.14 2.44 -3.23
CA HIS A 20 0.93 3.29 -4.40
C HIS A 20 2.16 4.12 -4.79
N ALA A 21 3.02 4.47 -3.83
CA ALA A 21 4.29 5.11 -4.15
C ALA A 21 5.20 4.16 -4.95
N ALA A 22 5.27 2.89 -4.56
CA ALA A 22 6.02 1.87 -5.29
C ALA A 22 5.38 1.55 -6.65
N GLU A 23 4.05 1.38 -6.71
CA GLU A 23 3.28 1.12 -7.93
C GLU A 23 3.47 2.23 -8.97
N GLN A 24 3.47 3.49 -8.52
CA GLN A 24 3.65 4.67 -9.37
C GLN A 24 5.13 5.00 -9.61
N LYS A 25 6.07 4.15 -9.15
CA LYS A 25 7.53 4.33 -9.27
C LYS A 25 8.05 5.67 -8.71
N LYS A 26 7.36 6.20 -7.70
CA LYS A 26 7.74 7.44 -6.99
C LYS A 26 8.84 7.22 -5.97
N ILE A 27 9.00 5.98 -5.52
CA ILE A 27 10.12 5.52 -4.71
C ILE A 27 10.80 4.38 -5.46
N GLN A 28 12.12 4.35 -5.41
CA GLN A 28 12.98 3.39 -6.09
C GLN A 28 14.06 2.88 -5.14
N LYS A 29 14.77 1.83 -5.58
CA LYS A 29 15.87 1.24 -4.81
C LYS A 29 16.84 2.33 -4.34
N ASP A 30 17.22 2.24 -3.08
CA ASP A 30 18.14 3.14 -2.36
C ASP A 30 17.60 4.54 -1.99
N ASP A 31 16.36 4.88 -2.34
CA ASP A 31 15.71 6.10 -1.88
C ASP A 31 15.58 6.14 -0.35
N LEU A 32 15.69 7.32 0.24
CA LEU A 32 15.34 7.55 1.64
C LEU A 32 13.85 7.83 1.76
N VAL A 33 13.12 6.93 2.40
CA VAL A 33 11.67 7.00 2.55
C VAL A 33 11.33 7.29 4.01
N MET A 34 10.56 8.34 4.23
CA MET A 34 9.95 8.64 5.53
C MET A 34 8.49 8.16 5.54
N ILE A 35 8.17 7.32 6.51
CA ILE A 35 6.79 7.00 6.87
C ILE A 35 6.44 7.84 8.08
N TYR A 36 5.37 8.62 7.97
CA TYR A 36 4.79 9.35 9.08
C TYR A 36 3.34 8.95 9.26
N SER A 37 2.92 8.71 10.50
CA SER A 37 1.53 8.40 10.83
C SER A 37 1.18 8.92 12.21
N HIS A 38 -0.08 9.28 12.38
CA HIS A 38 -0.66 9.59 13.68
C HIS A 38 -1.84 8.66 13.94
N GLY A 39 -1.99 8.28 15.19
CA GLY A 39 -3.01 7.34 15.65
C GLY A 39 -4.00 7.99 16.61
N PHE A 40 -4.73 7.13 17.31
CA PHE A 40 -5.62 7.53 18.38
C PHE A 40 -4.84 8.05 19.59
N SER A 41 -5.53 8.81 20.46
CA SER A 41 -4.99 9.40 21.68
C SER A 41 -3.73 10.27 21.52
N GLY A 42 -3.55 10.91 20.35
CA GLY A 42 -2.40 11.79 20.09
C GLY A 42 -1.08 11.05 19.88
N SER A 43 -1.11 9.72 19.71
CA SER A 43 0.08 8.93 19.41
C SER A 43 0.56 9.20 17.99
N SER A 44 1.87 9.26 17.76
CA SER A 44 2.45 9.39 16.42
C SER A 44 3.68 8.52 16.26
N ILE A 45 3.99 8.19 15.01
CA ILE A 45 5.18 7.43 14.65
C ILE A 45 5.80 8.05 13.40
N ALA A 46 7.13 8.11 13.41
CA ALA A 46 7.94 8.44 12.25
C ALA A 46 9.01 7.36 12.11
N SER A 47 9.17 6.84 10.90
CA SER A 47 10.21 5.87 10.55
C SER A 47 10.90 6.30 9.27
N ILE A 48 12.22 6.20 9.25
CA ILE A 48 13.03 6.46 8.05
C ILE A 48 13.71 5.15 7.68
N MET A 49 13.63 4.78 6.42
CA MET A 49 14.33 3.62 5.89
C MET A 49 14.99 3.94 4.56
N ARG A 50 16.04 3.16 4.25
CA ARG A 50 16.50 3.03 2.87
C ARG A 50 15.57 2.03 2.17
N TRP A 51 14.97 2.46 1.06
CA TRP A 51 14.10 1.61 0.27
C TRP A 51 14.91 0.50 -0.38
N GLY A 52 14.47 -0.74 -0.17
CA GLY A 52 15.13 -1.91 -0.71
C GLY A 52 14.81 -2.13 -2.19
N ASP A 53 15.22 -3.31 -2.66
CA ASP A 53 14.79 -3.84 -3.95
C ASP A 53 13.39 -4.43 -3.81
N VAL A 54 12.36 -3.58 -3.89
CA VAL A 54 10.97 -3.96 -3.67
C VAL A 54 10.23 -4.07 -4.99
N GLU A 55 9.71 -5.26 -5.26
CA GLU A 55 8.78 -5.51 -6.36
C GLU A 55 7.37 -5.77 -5.81
N LEU A 56 6.36 -5.25 -6.52
CA LEU A 56 4.96 -5.53 -6.20
C LEU A 56 4.50 -6.78 -6.95
N GLY A 57 3.75 -7.64 -6.25
CA GLY A 57 3.09 -8.78 -6.87
C GLY A 57 1.98 -8.35 -7.83
N LEU A 58 1.46 -9.32 -8.59
CA LEU A 58 0.31 -9.09 -9.47
C LEU A 58 -0.90 -8.61 -8.65
N PRO A 59 -1.70 -7.68 -9.20
CA PRO A 59 -2.93 -7.26 -8.55
C PRO A 59 -3.86 -8.47 -8.37
N PRO A 60 -4.65 -8.50 -7.28
CA PRO A 60 -5.58 -9.60 -7.04
C PRO A 60 -6.57 -9.75 -8.21
N ALA A 61 -6.93 -10.99 -8.51
CA ALA A 61 -7.94 -11.28 -9.53
C ALA A 61 -9.24 -10.53 -9.21
N THR A 62 -9.86 -9.97 -10.24
CA THR A 62 -11.18 -9.34 -10.07
C THR A 62 -12.18 -10.39 -9.59
N SER A 63 -13.19 -9.96 -8.83
CA SER A 63 -14.25 -10.85 -8.35
C SER A 63 -14.92 -11.66 -9.46
N ARG A 64 -14.97 -11.12 -10.69
CA ARG A 64 -15.47 -11.84 -11.87
C ARG A 64 -14.57 -13.00 -12.28
N GLY A 65 -13.25 -12.82 -12.25
CA GLY A 65 -12.28 -13.88 -12.60
C GLY A 65 -12.21 -14.99 -11.56
N LEU A 66 -12.52 -14.70 -10.29
CA LEU A 66 -12.59 -15.72 -9.23
C LEU A 66 -13.80 -16.65 -9.36
N VAL A 67 -14.88 -16.22 -10.03
CA VAL A 67 -16.10 -17.02 -10.22
C VAL A 67 -15.98 -18.00 -11.39
N GLU A 68 -15.22 -17.65 -12.44
CA GLU A 68 -15.02 -18.51 -13.60
C GLU A 68 -14.14 -19.75 -13.30
N ASP A 69 -13.24 -19.66 -12.31
CA ASP A 69 -12.37 -20.76 -11.86
C ASP A 69 -13.09 -21.81 -10.98
N THR A 70 -14.34 -21.54 -10.57
CA THR A 70 -15.14 -22.44 -9.72
C THR A 70 -16.14 -23.33 -10.48
N LYS A 71 -16.05 -23.44 -11.81
CA LYS A 71 -16.93 -24.34 -12.56
C LYS A 71 -16.51 -25.80 -12.31
N PRO A 72 -17.36 -26.66 -11.70
CA PRO A 72 -17.01 -28.06 -11.52
C PRO A 72 -17.02 -28.78 -12.87
N VAL A 73 -16.03 -29.65 -13.08
CA VAL A 73 -15.97 -30.64 -14.16
C VAL A 73 -17.06 -31.69 -13.97
#